data_AF-A0A6A3TZA4-F1
#
_entry.id   AF-A0A6A3TZA4-F1
#
_cell.length_a   1.000
_cell.length_b   1.000
_cell.length_c   1.000
_cell.angle_alpha   90.00
_cell.angle_beta   90.00
_cell.angle_gamma   90.00
#
_symmetry.space_group_name_H-M   'P 1'
#
loop_
_entity.id
_entity.type
_entity.pdbx_description
1 polymer ?
#
loop_
_entity_poly.entity_id
_entity_poly.type
_entity_poly.pdbx_seq_one_letter_code
_entity_poly.pdbx_strand_id
1 'polypeptide(L)'
;MDSDEQQSVADDEKQQEREEEAPEVSSDGPATSDEAEEPATPVKTLGEPSSVSEMAMAEFLRASSEQLEGSEFSLLVVLQPDNVRHRVTVTAETTIGMLRKMLCSDLQLNAELVSFPDLRGPRDTDQKEDELPLSAYGLFNGSAECTLEAYVARPPTTSDYVMPDRIQVQVYNEETDSTSIITVEIDKFTGQKPYLGGFRHRKTQQHFHHASTQTILSRARRNMGPVRFHRETQTQELVTRSLQTHRESGTQMSRRDLQLDESFDRHVSARPYFDSYQLDSLREDSVLLMQRLWRGFRARLYVFNIREQRRRVSKLAEIEAQENETEDVNRQRREVNRRMHPNTVSDFEVLYNELDKWRQVECRKVREQRELDPSERQRALDAILSKETKLLQTIDRLKLTATDANRKQRIEAMLQFMARPKQWQMSDGGIKEVHTPFTVRAKELLDLYHGLRTPLSSVDERLDMLLHIKWTVQEFDCALTRELVELIDREADMLSRGRKEKSLEGLRKRLTNLFLQFIETPEFNPEAAALKHARA
;
A
#
# COMPACT_ATOMS: atom_id res chain seq x y z
N MET A 1 50.70 -5.82 8.76
CA MET A 1 50.82 -4.80 9.82
C MET A 1 49.74 -3.77 9.55
N ASP A 2 48.47 -4.14 9.42
CA ASP A 2 47.55 -4.84 10.34
C ASP A 2 46.43 -3.80 10.58
N SER A 3 45.24 -4.02 10.01
CA SER A 3 44.01 -4.42 10.74
C SER A 3 43.16 -3.19 11.09
N ASP A 4 41.82 -3.13 11.00
CA ASP A 4 40.78 -4.07 10.62
C ASP A 4 39.50 -3.32 10.16
N GLU A 5 38.77 -4.04 9.34
CA GLU A 5 37.32 -4.15 9.11
C GLU A 5 36.33 -3.21 9.82
N GLN A 6 35.38 -2.67 9.04
CA GLN A 6 33.94 -3.03 9.15
C GLN A 6 33.15 -2.45 7.96
N GLN A 7 32.72 -3.33 7.04
CA GLN A 7 31.75 -3.06 5.98
C GLN A 7 30.53 -3.96 6.20
N SER A 8 29.34 -3.37 6.30
CA SER A 8 28.06 -4.08 6.30
C SER A 8 27.34 -3.87 4.96
N VAL A 9 27.13 -5.00 4.27
CA VAL A 9 26.35 -5.19 3.05
C VAL A 9 24.85 -5.19 3.39
N ALA A 10 24.02 -4.55 2.58
CA ALA A 10 22.57 -4.68 2.64
C ALA A 10 22.03 -4.94 1.22
N ASP A 11 21.53 -6.15 1.02
CA ASP A 11 20.90 -6.65 -0.19
C ASP A 11 19.37 -6.45 -0.16
N ASP A 12 18.85 -6.30 -1.38
CA ASP A 12 17.45 -6.25 -1.81
C ASP A 12 16.65 -7.51 -1.46
N GLU A 13 15.39 -7.36 -1.02
CA GLU A 13 14.31 -8.29 -1.40
C GLU A 13 13.01 -7.50 -1.64
N LYS A 14 12.57 -7.52 -2.91
CA LYS A 14 11.23 -7.14 -3.36
C LYS A 14 10.42 -8.40 -3.59
N GLN A 15 9.25 -8.50 -2.96
CA GLN A 15 8.22 -9.45 -3.37
C GLN A 15 7.00 -8.70 -3.91
N GLN A 16 6.57 -9.15 -5.08
CA GLN A 16 5.39 -8.75 -5.83
C GLN A 16 4.18 -9.52 -5.31
N GLU A 17 3.05 -8.86 -5.09
CA GLU A 17 1.75 -9.52 -4.98
C GLU A 17 0.85 -9.08 -6.14
N ARG A 18 0.37 -10.10 -6.87
CA ARG A 18 -0.69 -10.06 -7.87
C ARG A 18 -2.04 -10.23 -7.15
N GLU A 19 -3.04 -9.43 -7.48
CA GLU A 19 -4.43 -9.69 -7.10
C GLU A 19 -5.25 -10.12 -8.33
N GLU A 20 -5.96 -11.23 -8.20
CA GLU A 20 -6.98 -11.77 -9.12
C GLU A 20 -8.40 -11.55 -8.56
N GLU A 21 -9.38 -11.57 -9.48
CA GLU A 21 -10.80 -11.19 -9.34
C GLU A 21 -11.75 -12.21 -8.65
N ALA A 22 -12.75 -11.67 -7.91
CA ALA A 22 -14.21 -12.02 -7.86
C ALA A 22 -14.71 -13.40 -7.32
N PRO A 23 -16.03 -13.64 -7.06
CA PRO A 23 -17.12 -12.81 -6.48
C PRO A 23 -18.06 -13.54 -5.45
N GLU A 24 -19.09 -12.81 -4.96
CA GLU A 24 -20.52 -13.23 -4.78
C GLU A 24 -21.17 -13.63 -3.40
N VAL A 25 -22.35 -12.99 -3.15
CA VAL A 25 -23.64 -13.51 -2.57
C VAL A 25 -24.06 -13.21 -1.09
N SER A 26 -24.91 -12.17 -0.97
CA SER A 26 -26.30 -12.03 -0.41
C SER A 26 -26.77 -12.32 1.05
N SER A 27 -27.71 -11.43 1.47
CA SER A 27 -28.86 -11.56 2.42
C SER A 27 -28.54 -11.44 3.93
N ASP A 28 -29.33 -10.83 4.83
CA ASP A 28 -30.72 -10.32 4.80
C ASP A 28 -30.99 -9.42 6.04
N GLY A 29 -32.02 -8.55 5.96
CA GLY A 29 -33.00 -8.20 7.00
C GLY A 29 -32.62 -7.63 8.40
N PRO A 30 -33.20 -6.48 8.85
CA PRO A 30 -32.86 -5.79 10.11
C PRO A 30 -33.91 -5.97 11.24
N ALA A 31 -33.52 -5.70 12.50
CA ALA A 31 -34.46 -5.44 13.60
C ALA A 31 -33.87 -4.56 14.73
N THR A 32 -34.67 -3.56 15.13
CA THR A 32 -34.94 -3.03 16.50
C THR A 32 -33.76 -2.43 17.31
N SER A 33 -33.68 -1.11 17.51
CA SER A 33 -34.38 -0.24 18.50
C SER A 33 -33.89 -0.43 19.95
N ASP A 34 -33.25 0.60 20.50
CA ASP A 34 -33.45 1.18 21.85
C ASP A 34 -32.35 2.23 22.10
N GLU A 35 -32.74 3.51 22.11
CA GLU A 35 -32.99 4.34 23.31
C GLU A 35 -31.70 4.89 23.92
N ALA A 36 -31.46 6.18 23.64
CA ALA A 36 -30.39 6.98 24.22
C ALA A 36 -30.98 7.81 25.37
N GLU A 37 -30.41 7.63 26.56
CA GLU A 37 -30.65 8.44 27.76
C GLU A 37 -30.12 9.87 27.57
N GLU A 38 -30.94 10.87 27.88
CA GLU A 38 -30.53 12.25 28.16
C GLU A 38 -30.21 12.44 29.65
N PRO A 39 -29.16 13.20 30.02
CA PRO A 39 -29.01 13.69 31.38
C PRO A 39 -29.57 15.11 31.58
N ALA A 40 -30.46 15.17 32.57
CA ALA A 40 -30.99 16.25 33.41
C ALA A 40 -30.29 17.63 33.42
N THR A 41 -31.13 18.68 33.36
CA THR A 41 -30.86 20.06 33.79
C THR A 41 -31.22 20.28 35.28
N PRO A 42 -30.55 21.22 35.98
CA PRO A 42 -30.76 21.42 37.42
C PRO A 42 -31.94 22.35 37.75
N VAL A 43 -32.66 21.96 38.80
CA VAL A 43 -33.79 22.66 39.43
C VAL A 43 -33.36 23.98 40.08
N LYS A 44 -34.13 25.06 39.82
CA LYS A 44 -34.20 26.25 40.68
C LYS A 44 -35.65 26.51 41.08
N THR A 45 -35.90 26.40 42.38
CA THR A 45 -37.11 26.77 43.11
C THR A 45 -37.36 28.27 43.07
N LEU A 46 -38.58 28.68 42.70
CA LEU A 46 -39.11 30.04 42.87
C LEU A 46 -40.55 29.93 43.38
N GLY A 47 -40.83 30.65 44.46
CA GLY A 47 -42.11 30.63 45.17
C GLY A 47 -43.23 31.34 44.41
N GLU A 48 -44.45 30.88 44.68
CA GLU A 48 -45.71 31.41 44.16
C GLU A 48 -46.00 32.81 44.70
N PRO A 49 -46.32 33.81 43.84
CA PRO A 49 -47.04 35.00 44.25
C PRO A 49 -48.56 34.78 44.12
N SER A 50 -49.27 35.26 45.14
CA SER A 50 -50.72 35.15 45.36
C SER A 50 -51.59 35.76 44.25
N SER A 51 -52.65 35.04 43.88
CA SER A 51 -53.68 35.35 42.86
C SER A 51 -54.44 36.67 43.02
N VAL A 52 -54.21 37.41 44.10
CA VAL A 52 -54.88 38.71 44.37
C VAL A 52 -54.23 39.85 43.59
N SER A 53 -52.95 39.73 43.22
CA SER A 53 -52.23 40.75 42.45
C SER A 53 -52.55 40.72 40.95
N GLU A 54 -52.88 39.55 40.39
CA GLU A 54 -53.23 39.42 38.96
C GLU A 54 -54.63 39.97 38.67
N MET A 55 -55.59 39.75 39.57
CA MET A 55 -56.94 40.30 39.41
C MET A 55 -56.97 41.83 39.52
N ALA A 56 -56.18 42.42 40.42
CA ALA A 56 -56.09 43.88 40.56
C ALA A 56 -55.37 44.55 39.37
N MET A 57 -54.36 43.88 38.79
CA MET A 57 -53.68 44.38 37.58
C MET A 57 -54.56 44.24 36.32
N ALA A 58 -55.38 43.18 36.25
CA ALA A 58 -56.36 42.98 35.18
C ALA A 58 -57.53 43.99 35.23
N GLU A 59 -58.02 44.37 36.42
CA GLU A 59 -59.01 45.44 36.59
C GLU A 59 -58.42 46.82 36.28
N PHE A 60 -57.17 47.10 36.65
CA PHE A 60 -56.49 48.34 36.29
C PHE A 60 -56.24 48.47 34.78
N LEU A 61 -55.88 47.37 34.11
CA LEU A 61 -55.74 47.33 32.65
C LEU A 61 -57.09 47.52 31.94
N ARG A 62 -58.18 46.93 32.46
CA ARG A 62 -59.54 47.18 31.93
C ARG A 62 -59.96 48.64 32.07
N ALA A 63 -59.75 49.24 33.23
CA ALA A 63 -60.07 50.66 33.48
C ALA A 63 -59.20 51.61 32.65
N SER A 64 -57.98 51.20 32.30
CA SER A 64 -57.07 51.95 31.40
C SER A 64 -57.47 51.82 29.93
N SER A 65 -58.02 50.67 29.52
CA SER A 65 -58.52 50.42 28.17
C SER A 65 -59.83 51.16 27.86
N GLU A 66 -60.71 51.34 28.85
CA GLU A 66 -61.98 52.09 28.68
C GLU A 66 -61.79 53.62 28.55
N GLN A 67 -60.60 54.15 28.89
CA GLN A 67 -60.32 55.59 28.82
C GLN A 67 -59.62 56.04 27.52
N LEU A 68 -59.39 55.15 26.54
CA LEU A 68 -58.65 55.44 25.31
C LEU A 68 -59.27 54.84 24.05
N GLU A 69 -60.59 54.74 23.99
CA GLU A 69 -61.30 54.54 22.72
C GLU A 69 -61.15 55.81 21.85
N GLY A 70 -60.26 55.75 20.84
CA GLY A 70 -60.18 56.75 19.77
C GLY A 70 -58.91 57.60 19.67
N SER A 71 -57.84 57.31 20.43
CA SER A 71 -56.57 58.06 20.27
C SER A 71 -55.78 57.59 19.05
N GLU A 72 -55.79 58.40 17.98
CA GLU A 72 -54.94 58.23 16.80
C GLU A 72 -53.48 58.58 17.13
N PHE A 73 -52.53 57.73 16.71
CA PHE A 73 -51.10 58.03 16.77
C PHE A 73 -50.45 57.86 15.40
N SER A 74 -49.35 58.59 15.16
CA SER A 74 -48.61 58.49 13.91
C SER A 74 -47.52 57.43 14.00
N LEU A 75 -47.62 56.43 13.13
CA LEU A 75 -46.63 55.37 12.94
C LEU A 75 -45.73 55.71 11.74
N LEU A 76 -44.42 55.66 11.92
CA LEU A 76 -43.44 55.82 10.85
C LEU A 76 -42.97 54.43 10.40
N VAL A 77 -43.37 54.02 9.19
CA VAL A 77 -42.99 52.73 8.60
C VAL A 77 -41.79 52.94 7.67
N VAL A 78 -40.69 52.24 7.93
CA VAL A 78 -39.49 52.24 7.09
C VAL A 78 -39.48 50.98 6.23
N LEU A 79 -39.64 51.14 4.92
CA LEU A 79 -39.67 50.06 3.94
C LEU A 79 -38.25 49.75 3.43
N GLN A 80 -37.70 48.60 3.82
CA GLN A 80 -36.43 48.07 3.31
C GLN A 80 -36.68 47.18 2.06
N PRO A 81 -35.76 47.15 1.07
CA PRO A 81 -34.40 47.69 1.07
C PRO A 81 -34.25 49.15 0.61
N ASP A 82 -35.29 49.78 0.08
CA ASP A 82 -35.19 51.12 -0.54
C ASP A 82 -35.24 52.28 0.49
N ASN A 83 -35.35 51.97 1.78
CA ASN A 83 -35.39 52.90 2.92
C ASN A 83 -36.47 54.00 2.79
N VAL A 84 -37.60 53.68 2.16
CA VAL A 84 -38.72 54.61 2.00
C VAL A 84 -39.42 54.77 3.35
N ARG A 85 -39.53 56.01 3.84
CA ARG A 85 -40.22 56.34 5.09
C ARG A 85 -41.64 56.80 4.78
N HIS A 86 -42.64 56.09 5.29
CA HIS A 86 -44.05 56.42 5.10
C HIS A 86 -44.73 56.61 6.45
N ARG A 87 -45.45 57.74 6.63
CA ARG A 87 -46.13 58.08 7.88
C ARG A 87 -47.61 57.74 7.74
N VAL A 88 -48.12 56.88 8.62
CA VAL A 88 -49.53 56.47 8.65
C VAL A 88 -50.13 56.84 10.00
N THR A 89 -51.34 57.40 10.01
CA THR A 89 -52.12 57.66 11.23
C THR A 89 -52.99 56.45 11.53
N VAL A 90 -52.83 55.89 12.73
CA VAL A 90 -53.32 54.56 13.06
C VAL A 90 -53.90 54.57 14.48
N THR A 91 -54.98 53.83 14.73
CA THR A 91 -55.55 53.62 16.08
C THR A 91 -55.06 52.30 16.67
N ALA A 92 -55.09 52.18 18.00
CA ALA A 92 -54.62 50.99 18.73
C ALA A 92 -55.36 49.68 18.33
N GLU A 93 -56.58 49.80 17.79
CA GLU A 93 -57.42 48.67 17.36
C GLU A 93 -57.19 48.23 15.91
N THR A 94 -56.47 49.02 15.11
CA THR A 94 -56.18 48.59 13.75
C THR A 94 -55.37 47.29 13.74
N THR A 95 -55.75 46.38 12.86
CA THR A 95 -55.06 45.10 12.70
C THR A 95 -53.89 45.24 11.74
N ILE A 96 -52.90 44.34 11.87
CA ILE A 96 -51.75 44.29 10.94
C ILE A 96 -52.24 44.13 9.48
N GLY A 97 -53.30 43.36 9.24
CA GLY A 97 -53.89 43.21 7.92
C GLY A 97 -54.46 44.52 7.36
N MET A 98 -55.09 45.36 8.19
CA MET A 98 -55.62 46.67 7.78
C MET A 98 -54.47 47.67 7.52
N LEU A 99 -53.45 47.67 8.38
CA LEU A 99 -52.24 48.49 8.19
C LEU A 99 -51.51 48.13 6.89
N ARG A 100 -51.40 46.83 6.59
CA ARG A 100 -50.83 46.35 5.32
C ARG A 100 -51.63 46.84 4.13
N LYS A 101 -52.98 46.79 4.19
CA LYS A 101 -53.85 47.30 3.12
C LYS A 101 -53.72 48.81 2.92
N MET A 102 -53.62 49.59 4.00
CA MET A 102 -53.40 51.05 3.91
C MET A 102 -52.04 51.38 3.27
N LEU A 103 -50.97 50.70 3.68
CA LEU A 103 -49.65 50.87 3.03
C LEU A 103 -49.69 50.49 1.55
N CYS A 104 -50.40 49.42 1.20
CA CYS A 104 -50.55 48.97 -0.17
C CYS A 104 -51.39 49.91 -1.04
N SER A 105 -52.44 50.52 -0.50
CA SER A 105 -53.22 51.53 -1.24
C SER A 105 -52.43 52.82 -1.44
N ASP A 106 -51.68 53.26 -0.43
CA ASP A 106 -50.94 54.53 -0.47
C ASP A 106 -49.72 54.46 -1.39
N LEU A 107 -49.03 53.32 -1.38
CA LEU A 107 -47.77 53.12 -2.12
C LEU A 107 -47.94 52.27 -3.39
N GLN A 108 -49.17 51.85 -3.72
CA GLN A 108 -49.49 50.96 -4.85
C GLN A 108 -48.68 49.65 -4.86
N LEU A 109 -48.42 49.08 -3.67
CA LEU A 109 -47.64 47.85 -3.49
C LEU A 109 -48.56 46.62 -3.39
N ASN A 110 -48.09 45.45 -3.82
CA ASN A 110 -48.83 44.20 -3.64
C ASN A 110 -48.75 43.74 -2.16
N ALA A 111 -49.90 43.47 -1.55
CA ALA A 111 -50.04 43.08 -0.14
C ALA A 111 -49.30 41.78 0.23
N GLU A 112 -49.10 40.88 -0.73
CA GLU A 112 -48.38 39.62 -0.51
C GLU A 112 -46.86 39.81 -0.39
N LEU A 113 -46.33 40.95 -0.85
CA LEU A 113 -44.90 41.24 -0.88
C LEU A 113 -44.43 42.03 0.36
N VAL A 114 -45.33 42.62 1.14
CA VAL A 114 -44.99 43.38 2.35
C VAL A 114 -45.01 42.46 3.56
N SER A 115 -43.91 42.43 4.33
CA SER A 115 -43.80 41.63 5.55
C SER A 115 -43.19 42.42 6.71
N PHE A 116 -43.63 42.10 7.93
CA PHE A 116 -43.16 42.72 9.17
C PHE A 116 -42.43 41.65 10.00
N PRO A 117 -41.09 41.51 9.88
CA PRO A 117 -40.36 40.40 10.51
C PRO A 117 -40.29 40.48 12.04
N ASP A 118 -40.38 41.71 12.56
CA ASP A 118 -40.08 42.05 13.96
C ASP A 118 -41.31 42.02 14.88
N LEU A 119 -42.52 41.94 14.32
CA LEU A 119 -43.75 41.74 15.08
C LEU A 119 -43.95 40.25 15.34
N ARG A 120 -43.88 39.81 16.61
CA ARG A 120 -44.25 38.46 17.05
C ARG A 120 -45.49 38.52 17.93
N GLY A 121 -46.51 37.73 17.62
CA GLY A 121 -47.63 37.50 18.53
C GLY A 121 -47.27 36.52 19.64
N PRO A 122 -47.94 36.57 20.81
CA PRO A 122 -47.87 35.51 21.81
C PRO A 122 -48.30 34.16 21.20
N ARG A 123 -47.57 33.08 21.48
CA ARG A 123 -47.65 31.79 20.76
C ARG A 123 -48.89 30.92 21.06
N ASP A 124 -49.92 31.46 21.73
CA ASP A 124 -51.00 30.65 22.30
C ASP A 124 -52.40 30.92 21.72
N THR A 125 -52.51 31.54 20.55
CA THR A 125 -53.80 31.70 19.86
C THR A 125 -53.72 31.20 18.43
N ASP A 126 -54.58 30.24 18.06
CA ASP A 126 -54.81 29.74 16.68
C ASP A 126 -55.34 30.83 15.69
N GLN A 127 -55.14 32.10 16.00
CA GLN A 127 -55.55 33.25 15.21
C GLN A 127 -54.46 33.61 14.19
N LYS A 128 -54.86 33.91 12.95
CA LYS A 128 -53.93 34.33 11.89
C LYS A 128 -53.24 35.64 12.29
N GLU A 129 -51.93 35.73 12.07
CA GLU A 129 -51.11 36.92 12.43
C GLU A 129 -51.65 38.25 11.88
N ASP A 130 -52.48 38.21 10.83
CA ASP A 130 -53.08 39.39 10.19
C ASP A 130 -54.28 40.00 10.97
N GLU A 131 -54.87 39.27 11.91
CA GLU A 131 -56.10 39.66 12.64
C GLU A 131 -55.84 40.28 14.02
N LEU A 132 -54.58 40.27 14.47
CA LEU A 132 -54.20 40.81 15.78
C LEU A 132 -54.09 42.36 15.73
N PRO A 133 -54.65 43.08 16.72
CA PRO A 133 -54.56 44.54 16.80
C PRO A 133 -53.13 44.98 17.14
N LEU A 134 -52.72 46.17 16.68
CA LEU A 134 -51.37 46.70 16.93
C LEU A 134 -51.06 46.88 18.42
N SER A 135 -52.08 47.02 19.27
CA SER A 135 -51.95 47.02 20.74
C SER A 135 -51.33 45.73 21.29
N ALA A 136 -51.62 44.57 20.69
CA ALA A 136 -51.06 43.28 21.12
C ALA A 136 -49.55 43.18 20.91
N TYR A 137 -48.98 44.03 20.04
CA TYR A 137 -47.55 44.08 19.74
C TYR A 137 -46.81 45.20 20.51
N GLY A 138 -47.48 45.87 21.44
CA GLY A 138 -46.86 46.92 22.28
C GLY A 138 -46.55 48.22 21.54
N LEU A 139 -47.16 48.46 20.38
CA LEU A 139 -46.94 49.66 19.54
C LEU A 139 -47.74 50.89 20.00
N PHE A 140 -48.08 50.99 21.29
CA PHE A 140 -48.83 52.12 21.85
C PHE A 140 -47.98 52.83 22.91
N ASN A 141 -47.54 54.06 22.64
CA ASN A 141 -46.98 54.96 23.65
C ASN A 141 -47.46 56.39 23.38
N GLY A 142 -48.22 56.95 24.33
CA GLY A 142 -49.01 58.18 24.19
C GLY A 142 -48.27 59.51 23.98
N SER A 143 -47.03 59.53 23.47
CA SER A 143 -46.32 60.78 23.16
C SER A 143 -45.05 60.68 22.29
N ALA A 144 -44.75 59.56 21.62
CA ALA A 144 -43.55 59.45 20.77
C ALA A 144 -43.83 58.71 19.45
N GLU A 145 -43.22 59.17 18.35
CA GLU A 145 -43.34 58.54 17.02
C GLU A 145 -42.83 57.08 17.07
N CYS A 146 -43.72 56.10 16.90
CA CYS A 146 -43.34 54.69 16.83
C CYS A 146 -42.80 54.36 15.44
N THR A 147 -41.58 53.81 15.38
CA THR A 147 -40.93 53.38 14.13
C THR A 147 -41.09 51.88 13.91
N LEU A 148 -41.59 51.48 12.75
CA LEU A 148 -41.77 50.09 12.35
C LEU A 148 -40.94 49.77 11.09
N GLU A 149 -40.17 48.69 11.10
CA GLU A 149 -39.49 48.20 9.90
C GLU A 149 -40.39 47.24 9.11
N ALA A 150 -40.61 47.54 7.84
CA ALA A 150 -41.34 46.70 6.89
C ALA A 150 -40.41 46.30 5.74
N TYR A 151 -40.54 45.08 5.23
CA TYR A 151 -39.76 44.59 4.10
C TYR A 151 -40.65 44.33 2.90
N VAL A 152 -40.27 44.89 1.75
CA VAL A 152 -40.91 44.60 0.46
C VAL A 152 -40.08 43.54 -0.26
N ALA A 153 -40.64 42.34 -0.38
CA ALA A 153 -40.03 41.25 -1.12
C ALA A 153 -39.96 41.61 -2.61
N ARG A 154 -38.74 41.65 -3.16
CA ARG A 154 -38.55 41.72 -4.60
C ARG A 154 -38.83 40.33 -5.18
N PRO A 155 -39.71 40.18 -6.19
CA PRO A 155 -39.82 38.92 -6.89
C PRO A 155 -38.43 38.55 -7.44
N PRO A 156 -37.97 37.30 -7.28
CA PRO A 156 -36.73 36.89 -7.92
C PRO A 156 -36.88 37.14 -9.42
N THR A 157 -35.84 37.71 -10.06
CA THR A 157 -35.74 37.78 -11.51
C THR A 157 -35.66 36.35 -12.03
N THR A 158 -36.81 35.70 -12.21
CA THR A 158 -36.91 34.51 -13.03
C THR A 158 -36.54 34.98 -14.42
N SER A 159 -35.38 34.57 -14.92
CA SER A 159 -35.09 34.70 -16.33
C SER A 159 -36.28 34.10 -17.09
N ASP A 160 -36.92 34.85 -17.99
CA ASP A 160 -37.99 34.36 -18.89
C ASP A 160 -37.50 33.27 -19.87
N TYR A 161 -36.36 32.66 -19.58
CA TYR A 161 -35.73 31.63 -20.37
C TYR A 161 -36.54 30.34 -20.28
N VAL A 162 -37.34 30.09 -21.31
CA VAL A 162 -37.94 28.80 -21.58
C VAL A 162 -36.95 28.01 -22.43
N MET A 163 -36.41 26.92 -21.87
CA MET A 163 -35.48 26.05 -22.59
C MET A 163 -36.15 25.49 -23.86
N PRO A 164 -35.58 25.66 -25.06
CA PRO A 164 -36.14 25.11 -26.30
C PRO A 164 -35.99 23.59 -26.35
N ASP A 165 -36.88 22.91 -27.07
CA ASP A 165 -36.92 21.43 -27.16
C ASP A 165 -35.74 20.86 -27.96
N ARG A 166 -35.05 21.69 -28.75
CA ARG A 166 -33.89 21.32 -29.55
C ARG A 166 -32.81 22.37 -29.37
N ILE A 167 -31.62 21.94 -28.97
CA ILE A 167 -30.44 22.81 -28.87
C ILE A 167 -29.36 22.28 -29.83
N GLN A 168 -28.76 23.19 -30.58
CA GLN A 168 -27.61 22.87 -31.42
C GLN A 168 -26.34 23.15 -30.63
N VAL A 169 -25.57 22.10 -30.34
CA VAL A 169 -24.31 22.18 -29.62
C VAL A 169 -23.18 22.02 -30.63
N GLN A 170 -22.31 23.02 -30.69
CA GLN A 170 -21.09 22.95 -31.47
C GLN A 170 -20.03 22.21 -30.66
N VAL A 171 -19.66 21.02 -31.14
CA VAL A 171 -18.60 20.20 -30.54
C VAL A 171 -17.40 20.22 -31.47
N TYR A 172 -16.30 20.75 -30.96
CA TYR A 172 -15.02 20.77 -31.63
C TYR A 172 -14.29 19.44 -31.36
N ASN A 173 -13.94 18.71 -32.42
CA ASN A 173 -13.14 17.49 -32.34
C ASN A 173 -11.68 17.81 -32.66
N GLU A 174 -10.80 17.67 -31.67
CA GLU A 174 -9.37 17.95 -31.79
C GLU A 174 -8.64 17.04 -32.79
N GLU A 175 -9.16 15.83 -33.05
CA GLU A 175 -8.52 14.86 -33.97
C GLU A 175 -8.76 15.16 -35.46
N THR A 176 -9.87 15.80 -35.81
CA THR A 176 -10.24 16.10 -37.20
C THR A 176 -10.25 17.59 -37.53
N ASP A 177 -9.83 18.45 -36.59
CA ASP A 177 -9.81 19.91 -36.68
C ASP A 177 -11.08 20.50 -37.29
N SER A 178 -12.23 19.94 -36.93
CA SER A 178 -13.54 20.31 -37.49
C SER A 178 -14.59 20.43 -36.39
N THR A 179 -15.47 21.42 -36.56
CA THR A 179 -16.58 21.68 -35.63
C THR A 179 -17.83 21.00 -36.15
N SER A 180 -18.37 20.06 -35.38
CA SER A 180 -19.61 19.37 -35.71
C SER A 180 -20.78 19.99 -34.92
N ILE A 181 -21.88 20.29 -35.62
CA ILE A 181 -23.10 20.80 -34.98
C ILE A 181 -23.99 19.60 -34.67
N ILE A 182 -24.12 19.27 -33.40
CA ILE A 182 -24.96 18.17 -32.94
C ILE A 182 -26.28 18.76 -32.46
N THR A 183 -27.39 18.30 -33.03
CA THR A 183 -28.73 18.71 -32.58
C THR A 183 -29.15 17.77 -31.46
N VAL A 184 -29.27 18.31 -30.24
CA VAL A 184 -29.70 17.58 -29.05
C VAL A 184 -31.19 17.83 -28.85
N GLU A 185 -31.98 16.75 -28.84
CA GLU A 185 -33.38 16.77 -28.46
C GLU A 185 -33.47 16.68 -26.92
N ILE A 186 -34.23 17.59 -26.31
CA ILE A 186 -34.38 17.69 -24.86
C ILE A 186 -35.75 17.19 -24.48
N ASP A 187 -35.80 16.05 -23.81
CA ASP A 187 -37.02 15.54 -23.20
C ASP A 187 -37.33 16.34 -21.93
N LYS A 188 -38.32 17.23 -22.01
CA LYS A 188 -38.81 17.99 -20.86
C LYS A 188 -39.58 17.07 -19.94
N PHE A 189 -39.22 17.10 -18.66
CA PHE A 189 -39.98 16.42 -17.63
C PHE A 189 -41.38 17.06 -17.50
N THR A 190 -42.42 16.32 -17.83
CA THR A 190 -43.83 16.75 -17.78
C THR A 190 -44.51 16.47 -16.43
N GLY A 191 -43.80 15.85 -15.47
CA GLY A 191 -44.34 15.55 -14.15
C GLY A 191 -44.38 16.75 -13.21
N GLN A 192 -45.33 16.75 -12.28
CA GLN A 192 -45.28 17.66 -11.14
C GLN A 192 -44.23 17.15 -10.14
N LYS A 193 -43.29 18.02 -9.76
CA LYS A 193 -42.30 17.69 -8.73
C LYS A 193 -43.01 17.40 -7.40
N PRO A 194 -42.77 16.24 -6.75
CA PRO A 194 -43.36 15.96 -5.44
C PRO A 194 -42.84 16.99 -4.42
N TYR A 195 -43.76 17.59 -3.66
CA TYR A 195 -43.41 18.56 -2.63
C TYR A 195 -42.84 17.83 -1.41
N LEU A 196 -41.52 17.86 -1.26
CA LEU A 196 -40.77 17.21 -0.16
C LEU A 196 -40.62 18.11 1.08
N GLY A 197 -41.50 19.10 1.24
CA GLY A 197 -41.37 20.15 2.25
C GLY A 197 -40.44 21.29 1.83
N GLY A 198 -40.31 22.28 2.71
CA GLY A 198 -39.46 23.45 2.48
C GLY A 198 -39.60 24.51 3.57
N PHE A 199 -38.80 25.58 3.46
CA PHE A 199 -38.87 26.73 4.37
C PHE A 199 -39.09 28.03 3.59
N ARG A 200 -39.86 28.96 4.18
CA ARG A 200 -40.08 30.30 3.63
C ARG A 200 -39.18 31.30 4.34
N HIS A 201 -38.34 32.00 3.59
CA HIS A 201 -37.48 33.04 4.17
C HIS A 201 -38.33 34.28 4.51
N ARG A 202 -38.35 34.67 5.79
CA ARG A 202 -39.31 35.67 6.31
C ARG A 202 -39.15 37.07 5.71
N LYS A 203 -37.94 37.49 5.32
CA LYS A 203 -37.68 38.83 4.76
C LYS A 203 -37.90 38.92 3.25
N THR A 204 -37.62 37.83 2.53
CA THR A 204 -37.68 37.80 1.05
C THR A 204 -38.91 37.07 0.53
N GLN A 205 -39.69 36.45 1.44
CA GLN A 205 -40.84 35.59 1.14
C GLN A 205 -40.53 34.43 0.17
N GLN A 206 -39.25 34.14 -0.07
CA GLN A 206 -38.83 33.08 -0.99
C GLN A 206 -39.07 31.70 -0.37
N HIS A 207 -39.67 30.82 -1.17
CA HIS A 207 -39.89 29.42 -0.81
C HIS A 207 -38.72 28.56 -1.26
N PHE A 208 -38.04 27.94 -0.30
CA PHE A 208 -36.97 26.97 -0.55
C PHE A 208 -37.53 25.56 -0.41
N HIS A 209 -37.61 24.82 -1.50
CA HIS A 209 -38.05 23.43 -1.50
C HIS A 209 -36.88 22.50 -1.17
N HIS A 210 -37.11 21.51 -0.32
CA HIS A 210 -36.13 20.44 -0.11
C HIS A 210 -35.95 19.64 -1.42
N ALA A 211 -34.71 19.26 -1.71
CA ALA A 211 -34.36 18.43 -2.86
C ALA A 211 -33.68 17.16 -2.37
N SER A 212 -34.20 16.00 -2.79
CA SER A 212 -33.53 14.72 -2.63
C SER A 212 -32.53 14.52 -3.77
N THR A 213 -31.25 14.32 -3.48
CA THR A 213 -30.25 13.87 -4.46
C THR A 213 -30.07 12.36 -4.33
N GLN A 214 -30.05 11.63 -5.46
CA GLN A 214 -29.81 10.18 -5.49
C GLN A 214 -28.40 9.79 -5.00
N THR A 215 -27.47 10.74 -4.97
CA THR A 215 -26.11 10.55 -4.48
C THR A 215 -26.05 10.93 -3.01
N ILE A 216 -25.94 9.92 -2.14
CA ILE A 216 -25.54 10.13 -0.75
C ILE A 216 -24.07 10.57 -0.79
N LEU A 217 -23.82 11.89 -0.77
CA LEU A 217 -22.50 12.43 -0.47
C LEU A 217 -22.25 12.28 1.03
N SER A 218 -22.18 11.04 1.51
CA SER A 218 -21.45 10.78 2.75
C SER A 218 -20.01 11.16 2.44
N ARG A 219 -19.43 12.11 3.20
CA ARG A 219 -17.99 12.36 3.14
C ARG A 219 -17.31 11.00 3.12
N ALA A 220 -16.56 10.70 2.04
CA ALA A 220 -15.93 9.41 1.86
C ALA A 220 -15.26 9.01 3.18
N ARG A 221 -15.80 7.99 3.86
CA ARG A 221 -15.16 7.45 5.05
C ARG A 221 -13.77 7.00 4.57
N ARG A 222 -12.70 7.41 5.25
CA ARG A 222 -11.36 6.88 4.96
C ARG A 222 -11.47 5.35 4.98
N ASN A 223 -11.19 4.71 3.86
CA ASN A 223 -11.14 3.25 3.78
C ASN A 223 -9.98 2.79 4.67
N MET A 224 -10.26 2.43 5.92
CA MET A 224 -9.26 1.90 6.87
C MET A 224 -9.00 0.40 6.66
N GLY A 225 -9.39 -0.16 5.51
CA GLY A 225 -9.28 -1.59 5.22
C GLY A 225 -10.21 -2.47 6.08
N PRO A 226 -10.14 -3.80 5.93
CA PRO A 226 -10.86 -4.75 6.77
C PRO A 226 -10.35 -4.70 8.23
N VAL A 227 -11.24 -4.94 9.19
CA VAL A 227 -10.92 -4.90 10.62
C VAL A 227 -9.90 -6.00 10.94
N ARG A 228 -8.67 -5.61 11.29
CA ARG A 228 -7.58 -6.53 11.66
C ARG A 228 -7.52 -6.69 13.18
N PHE A 229 -7.98 -7.82 13.71
CA PHE A 229 -7.88 -8.14 15.14
C PHE A 229 -6.51 -8.76 15.46
N HIS A 230 -5.53 -7.93 15.82
CA HIS A 230 -4.23 -8.37 16.33
C HIS A 230 -3.93 -7.64 17.65
N ARG A 231 -3.21 -8.31 18.56
CA ARG A 231 -2.93 -7.84 19.95
C ARG A 231 -1.71 -6.91 20.04
N GLU A 232 -0.96 -6.77 18.95
CA GLU A 232 0.23 -5.93 18.88
C GLU A 232 -0.14 -4.46 18.60
N THR A 233 0.62 -3.54 19.19
CA THR A 233 0.32 -2.10 19.22
C THR A 233 0.20 -1.52 17.82
N GLN A 234 -1.01 -1.05 17.49
CA GLN A 234 -1.29 -0.28 16.29
C GLN A 234 -0.42 0.99 16.28
N THR A 235 0.37 1.18 15.23
CA THR A 235 1.10 2.45 15.01
C THR A 235 0.08 3.57 14.83
N GLN A 236 -0.03 4.46 15.83
CA GLN A 236 -0.95 5.60 15.78
C GLN A 236 -0.23 6.85 15.26
N GLU A 237 -0.86 7.54 14.31
CA GLU A 237 -0.42 8.88 13.89
C GLU A 237 -0.82 9.91 14.95
N LEU A 238 0.10 10.23 15.86
CA LEU A 238 -0.11 11.25 16.87
C LEU A 238 0.08 12.65 16.25
N VAL A 239 -0.99 13.46 16.24
CA VAL A 239 -0.94 14.85 15.78
C VAL A 239 -1.25 15.79 16.93
N THR A 240 -0.36 16.73 17.20
CA THR A 240 -0.58 17.78 18.20
C THR A 240 -1.52 18.84 17.64
N ARG A 241 -2.47 19.29 18.47
CA ARG A 241 -3.37 20.41 18.15
C ARG A 241 -3.25 21.46 19.22
N SER A 242 -3.07 22.72 18.82
CA SER A 242 -3.07 23.86 19.75
C SER A 242 -4.49 24.33 20.04
N LEU A 243 -4.72 24.75 21.28
CA LEU A 243 -5.95 25.40 21.75
C LEU A 243 -5.58 26.78 22.29
N GLN A 244 -6.36 27.80 21.95
CA GLN A 244 -6.18 29.17 22.44
C GLN A 244 -7.33 29.53 23.38
N THR A 245 -7.01 29.86 24.63
CA THR A 245 -8.00 30.36 25.61
C THR A 245 -8.27 31.85 25.42
N HIS A 246 -9.39 32.33 25.94
CA HIS A 246 -9.72 33.76 25.95
C HIS A 246 -8.65 34.57 26.70
N ARG A 247 -8.31 35.75 26.17
CA ARG A 247 -7.43 36.73 26.83
C ARG A 247 -8.22 38.00 27.06
N GLU A 248 -8.32 38.42 28.30
CA GLU A 248 -8.99 39.67 28.68
C GLU A 248 -8.01 40.84 28.62
N SER A 249 -8.49 41.99 28.17
CA SER A 249 -7.76 43.25 28.19
C SER A 249 -8.70 44.38 28.58
N GLY A 250 -8.33 45.17 29.60
CA GLY A 250 -9.05 46.36 30.01
C GLY A 250 -8.28 47.62 29.64
N THR A 251 -8.97 48.63 29.12
CA THR A 251 -8.40 49.96 28.84
C THR A 251 -9.12 50.99 29.69
N GLN A 252 -8.35 51.87 30.35
CA GLN A 252 -8.89 52.95 31.16
C GLN A 252 -8.62 54.30 30.50
N MET A 253 -9.67 55.07 30.24
CA MET A 253 -9.54 56.42 29.66
C MET A 253 -9.02 57.40 30.70
N SER A 254 -8.15 58.33 30.29
CA SER A 254 -7.64 59.39 31.15
C SER A 254 -8.77 60.34 31.57
N ARG A 255 -8.83 60.67 32.87
CA ARG A 255 -9.80 61.60 33.44
C ARG A 255 -9.14 62.46 34.50
N ARG A 256 -9.67 63.68 34.70
CA ARG A 256 -9.08 64.66 35.63
C ARG A 256 -9.18 64.25 37.11
N ASP A 257 -10.15 63.41 37.43
CA ASP A 257 -10.43 62.85 38.75
C ASP A 257 -9.69 61.53 39.03
N LEU A 258 -8.95 60.99 38.06
CA LEU A 258 -8.30 59.69 38.14
C LEU A 258 -6.82 59.77 37.79
N GLN A 259 -5.95 59.37 38.71
CA GLN A 259 -4.53 59.23 38.45
C GLN A 259 -4.26 57.87 37.78
N LEU A 260 -3.71 57.90 36.57
CA LEU A 260 -3.29 56.72 35.82
C LEU A 260 -1.76 56.62 35.81
N ASP A 261 -1.25 55.39 35.82
CA ASP A 261 0.18 55.11 35.69
C ASP A 261 0.52 54.82 34.22
N GLU A 262 1.27 55.72 33.61
CA GLU A 262 1.66 55.66 32.19
C GLU A 262 3.09 55.09 32.02
N SER A 263 3.76 54.64 33.09
CA SER A 263 5.19 54.28 33.05
C SER A 263 5.53 53.11 32.11
N PHE A 264 4.56 52.23 31.84
CA PHE A 264 4.72 51.07 30.96
C PHE A 264 4.07 51.26 29.58
N ASP A 265 3.56 52.45 29.29
CA ASP A 265 2.94 52.75 28.00
C ASP A 265 4.00 52.94 26.91
N ARG A 266 3.61 52.63 25.66
CA ARG A 266 4.47 52.76 24.49
C ARG A 266 3.86 53.72 23.48
N HIS A 267 4.56 54.81 23.19
CA HIS A 267 4.22 55.66 22.06
C HIS A 267 4.67 55.02 20.74
N VAL A 268 3.74 54.89 19.79
CA VAL A 268 3.99 54.31 18.47
C VAL A 268 3.62 55.35 17.40
N SER A 269 4.53 55.62 16.47
CA SER A 269 4.26 56.44 15.29
C SER A 269 3.50 55.63 14.25
N ALA A 270 2.40 56.17 13.71
CA ALA A 270 1.64 55.50 12.66
C ALA A 270 2.50 55.27 11.41
N ARG A 271 2.44 54.05 10.88
CA ARG A 271 3.01 53.69 9.57
C ARG A 271 1.94 53.91 8.48
N PRO A 272 2.33 53.92 7.17
CA PRO A 272 1.35 53.91 6.10
C PRO A 272 0.32 52.81 6.33
N TYR A 273 -0.95 53.19 6.28
CA TYR A 273 -2.04 52.24 6.44
C TYR A 273 -2.10 51.35 5.21
N PHE A 274 -2.19 50.05 5.43
CA PHE A 274 -2.25 49.05 4.37
C PHE A 274 -3.71 48.66 4.18
N ASP A 275 -4.30 49.13 3.09
CA ASP A 275 -5.71 48.91 2.80
C ASP A 275 -6.00 47.43 2.54
N SER A 276 -7.24 47.01 2.79
CA SER A 276 -7.71 45.65 2.51
C SER A 276 -7.50 45.27 1.04
N TYR A 277 -7.73 46.19 0.10
CA TYR A 277 -7.51 45.97 -1.33
C TYR A 277 -6.05 45.71 -1.68
N GLN A 278 -5.11 46.40 -1.02
CA GLN A 278 -3.67 46.19 -1.23
C GLN A 278 -3.23 44.84 -0.67
N LEU A 279 -3.82 44.41 0.46
CA LEU A 279 -3.59 43.08 1.03
C LEU A 279 -4.08 41.97 0.12
N ASP A 280 -5.27 42.13 -0.46
CA ASP A 280 -5.85 41.14 -1.35
C ASP A 280 -5.06 41.04 -2.65
N SER A 281 -4.65 42.16 -3.24
CA SER A 281 -3.76 42.16 -4.42
C SER A 281 -2.41 41.49 -4.14
N LEU A 282 -1.78 41.77 -2.99
CA LEU A 282 -0.53 41.11 -2.60
C LEU A 282 -0.71 39.59 -2.43
N ARG A 283 -1.85 39.17 -1.87
CA ARG A 283 -2.19 37.75 -1.71
C ARG A 283 -2.36 37.08 -3.08
N GLU A 284 -3.07 37.72 -4.01
CA GLU A 284 -3.25 37.20 -5.37
C GLU A 284 -1.91 37.00 -6.08
N ASP A 285 -1.04 38.01 -6.09
CA ASP A 285 0.29 37.93 -6.70
C ASP A 285 1.16 36.83 -6.07
N SER A 286 1.13 36.75 -4.73
CA SER A 286 1.86 35.71 -3.98
C SER A 286 1.35 34.31 -4.30
N VAL A 287 0.03 34.13 -4.39
CA VAL A 287 -0.59 32.86 -4.75
C VAL A 287 -0.24 32.46 -6.18
N LEU A 288 -0.26 33.41 -7.13
CA LEU A 288 0.15 33.14 -8.52
C LEU A 288 1.61 32.68 -8.60
N LEU A 289 2.50 33.32 -7.84
CA LEU A 289 3.90 32.91 -7.75
C LEU A 289 4.03 31.49 -7.18
N MET A 290 3.34 31.20 -6.06
CA MET A 290 3.35 29.87 -5.45
C MET A 290 2.82 28.80 -6.42
N GLN A 291 1.71 29.07 -7.12
CA GLN A 291 1.14 28.18 -8.10
C GLN A 291 2.11 27.90 -9.26
N ARG A 292 2.78 28.95 -9.77
CA ARG A 292 3.76 28.81 -10.86
C ARG A 292 4.94 27.93 -10.44
N LEU A 293 5.49 28.17 -9.25
CA LEU A 293 6.59 27.36 -8.71
C LEU A 293 6.16 25.92 -8.44
N TRP A 294 4.96 25.71 -7.90
CA TRP A 294 4.41 24.38 -7.63
C TRP A 294 4.21 23.57 -8.91
N ARG A 295 3.66 24.18 -9.96
CA ARG A 295 3.52 23.54 -11.29
C ARG A 295 4.89 23.13 -11.84
N GLY A 296 5.88 24.02 -11.75
CA GLY A 296 7.26 23.71 -12.16
C GLY A 296 7.91 22.59 -11.35
N PHE A 297 7.73 22.59 -10.03
CA PHE A 297 8.22 21.54 -9.14
C PHE A 297 7.58 20.18 -9.48
N ARG A 298 6.26 20.12 -9.64
CA ARG A 298 5.56 18.88 -10.02
C ARG A 298 6.03 18.32 -11.36
N ALA A 299 6.22 19.18 -12.36
CA ALA A 299 6.75 18.76 -13.66
C ALA A 299 8.17 18.18 -13.56
N ARG A 300 9.05 18.80 -12.76
CA ARG A 300 10.41 18.29 -12.53
C ARG A 300 10.40 16.94 -11.80
N LEU A 301 9.53 16.78 -10.79
CA LEU A 301 9.40 15.52 -10.06
C LEU A 301 8.92 14.38 -10.99
N TYR A 302 7.97 14.68 -11.88
CA TYR A 302 7.49 13.73 -12.89
C TYR A 302 8.60 13.30 -13.85
N VAL A 303 9.34 14.27 -14.41
CA VAL A 303 10.49 13.98 -15.31
C VAL A 303 11.60 13.22 -14.59
N PHE A 304 11.86 13.54 -13.32
CA PHE A 304 12.83 12.81 -12.51
C PHE A 304 12.44 11.34 -12.35
N ASN A 305 11.16 11.06 -12.06
CA ASN A 305 10.65 9.70 -11.91
C ASN A 305 10.77 8.91 -13.22
N ILE A 306 10.41 9.50 -14.37
CA ILE A 306 10.62 8.87 -15.70
C ILE A 306 12.09 8.56 -15.95
N ARG A 307 13.00 9.48 -15.63
CA ARG A 307 14.44 9.27 -15.79
C ARG A 307 14.94 8.14 -14.90
N GLU A 308 14.46 8.07 -13.67
CA GLU A 308 14.80 7.01 -12.73
C GLU A 308 14.30 5.64 -13.24
N GLN A 309 13.06 5.56 -13.70
CA GLN A 309 12.51 4.34 -14.31
C GLN A 309 13.35 3.90 -15.51
N ARG A 310 13.70 4.82 -16.41
CA ARG A 310 14.59 4.50 -17.54
C ARG A 310 15.96 4.01 -17.10
N ARG A 311 16.57 4.61 -16.07
CA ARG A 311 17.85 4.13 -15.51
C ARG A 311 17.73 2.73 -14.93
N ARG A 312 16.65 2.44 -14.20
CA ARG A 312 16.38 1.10 -13.65
C ARG A 312 16.28 0.05 -14.76
N VAL A 313 15.52 0.35 -15.82
CA VAL A 313 15.40 -0.55 -16.98
C VAL A 313 16.74 -0.74 -17.68
N SER A 314 17.52 0.33 -17.90
CA SER A 314 18.86 0.23 -18.50
C SER A 314 19.79 -0.65 -17.66
N LYS A 315 19.80 -0.47 -16.33
CA LYS A 315 20.61 -1.26 -15.42
C LYS A 315 20.22 -2.75 -15.44
N LEU A 316 18.92 -3.04 -15.47
CA LEU A 316 18.43 -4.42 -15.59
C LEU A 316 18.85 -5.04 -16.92
N ALA A 317 18.74 -4.31 -18.04
CA ALA A 317 19.18 -4.78 -19.34
C ALA A 317 20.71 -5.01 -19.40
N GLU A 318 21.49 -4.17 -18.73
CA GLU A 318 22.95 -4.36 -18.60
C GLU A 318 23.28 -5.62 -17.79
N ILE A 319 22.56 -5.89 -16.69
CA ILE A 319 22.73 -7.11 -15.89
C ILE A 319 22.35 -8.34 -16.72
N GLU A 320 21.20 -8.32 -17.39
CA GLU A 320 20.74 -9.42 -18.25
C GLU A 320 21.73 -9.70 -19.40
N ALA A 321 22.30 -8.65 -20.00
CA ALA A 321 23.34 -8.81 -21.03
C ALA A 321 24.61 -9.47 -20.46
N GLN A 322 25.06 -9.05 -19.28
CA GLN A 322 26.20 -9.68 -18.61
C GLN A 322 25.93 -11.14 -18.24
N GLU A 323 24.73 -11.45 -17.72
CA GLU A 323 24.31 -12.81 -17.42
C GLU A 323 24.37 -13.67 -18.69
N ASN A 324 23.77 -13.21 -19.79
CA ASN A 324 23.81 -13.90 -21.08
C ASN A 324 25.25 -14.12 -21.60
N GLU A 325 26.12 -13.12 -21.53
CA GLU A 325 27.54 -13.26 -21.91
C GLU A 325 28.25 -14.30 -21.04
N THR A 326 28.02 -14.28 -19.73
CA THR A 326 28.61 -15.27 -18.82
C THR A 326 28.06 -16.67 -19.08
N GLU A 327 26.78 -16.81 -19.40
CA GLU A 327 26.18 -18.08 -19.80
C GLU A 327 26.79 -18.62 -21.08
N ASP A 328 26.98 -17.79 -22.10
CA ASP A 328 27.61 -18.18 -23.37
C ASP A 328 29.06 -18.61 -23.17
N VAL A 329 29.84 -17.85 -22.38
CA VAL A 329 31.21 -18.24 -22.01
C VAL A 329 31.21 -19.55 -21.24
N ASN A 330 30.26 -19.75 -20.32
CA ASN A 330 30.12 -21.00 -19.58
C ASN A 330 29.73 -22.18 -20.49
N ARG A 331 28.86 -21.97 -21.49
CA ARG A 331 28.52 -22.99 -22.49
C ARG A 331 29.73 -23.37 -23.33
N GLN A 332 30.48 -22.40 -23.85
CA GLN A 332 31.72 -22.64 -24.59
C GLN A 332 32.74 -23.39 -23.74
N ARG A 333 32.93 -22.97 -22.47
CA ARG A 333 33.83 -23.65 -21.53
C ARG A 333 33.40 -25.08 -21.26
N ARG A 334 32.09 -25.35 -21.13
CA ARG A 334 31.55 -26.71 -20.99
C ARG A 334 31.86 -27.54 -22.22
N GLU A 335 31.65 -27.03 -23.44
CA GLU A 335 31.98 -27.77 -24.67
C GLU A 335 33.47 -28.10 -24.78
N VAL A 336 34.35 -27.15 -24.47
CA VAL A 336 35.80 -27.39 -24.42
C VAL A 336 36.14 -28.44 -23.37
N ASN A 337 35.56 -28.35 -22.17
CA ASN A 337 35.77 -29.34 -21.11
C ASN A 337 35.28 -30.74 -21.51
N ARG A 338 34.14 -30.85 -22.22
CA ARG A 338 33.62 -32.14 -22.72
C ARG A 338 34.58 -32.81 -23.70
N ARG A 339 35.29 -32.03 -24.53
CA ARG A 339 36.31 -32.53 -25.46
C ARG A 339 37.60 -32.92 -24.74
N MET A 340 38.05 -32.09 -23.80
CA MET A 340 39.30 -32.30 -23.09
C MET A 340 39.20 -33.43 -22.05
N HIS A 341 38.07 -33.52 -21.34
CA HIS A 341 37.85 -34.38 -20.18
C HIS A 341 36.48 -35.08 -20.27
N PRO A 342 36.31 -36.06 -21.18
CA PRO A 342 35.04 -36.76 -21.37
C PRO A 342 34.71 -37.64 -20.15
N ASN A 343 33.59 -37.36 -19.48
CA ASN A 343 33.18 -38.11 -18.28
C ASN A 343 31.88 -38.88 -18.50
N THR A 344 30.95 -38.35 -19.27
CA THR A 344 29.64 -38.96 -19.52
C THR A 344 29.62 -39.74 -20.82
N VAL A 345 28.64 -40.65 -20.97
CA VAL A 345 28.45 -41.44 -22.20
C VAL A 345 28.22 -40.52 -23.41
N SER A 346 27.45 -39.45 -23.24
CA SER A 346 27.21 -38.47 -24.31
C SER A 346 28.46 -37.68 -24.70
N ASP A 347 29.42 -37.47 -23.78
CA ASP A 347 30.72 -36.87 -24.12
C ASP A 347 31.54 -37.80 -25.02
N PHE A 348 31.54 -39.10 -24.71
CA PHE A 348 32.21 -40.09 -25.57
C PHE A 348 31.53 -40.23 -26.92
N GLU A 349 30.20 -40.13 -27.01
CA GLU A 349 29.49 -40.08 -28.30
C GLU A 349 29.94 -38.91 -29.17
N VAL A 350 30.16 -37.72 -28.59
CA VAL A 350 30.70 -36.57 -29.32
C VAL A 350 32.09 -36.89 -29.88
N LEU A 351 32.98 -37.50 -29.09
CA LEU A 351 34.31 -37.89 -29.56
C LEU A 351 34.28 -38.95 -30.66
N TYR A 352 33.42 -39.96 -30.55
CA TYR A 352 33.24 -40.96 -31.61
C TYR A 352 32.70 -40.33 -32.90
N ASN A 353 31.74 -39.40 -32.79
CA ASN A 353 31.20 -38.68 -33.94
C ASN A 353 32.24 -37.76 -34.59
N GLU A 354 33.06 -37.06 -33.81
CA GLU A 354 34.17 -36.23 -34.32
C GLU A 354 35.25 -37.09 -35.00
N LEU A 355 35.59 -38.25 -34.43
CA LEU A 355 36.53 -39.20 -35.02
C LEU A 355 36.02 -39.78 -36.34
N ASP A 356 34.73 -40.16 -36.41
CA ASP A 356 34.13 -40.67 -37.64
C ASP A 356 34.08 -39.58 -38.74
N LYS A 357 33.71 -38.35 -38.38
CA LYS A 357 33.77 -37.20 -39.30
C LYS A 357 35.19 -36.98 -39.83
N TRP A 358 36.20 -37.02 -38.96
CA TRP A 358 37.60 -36.90 -39.36
C TRP A 358 37.99 -38.00 -40.35
N ARG A 359 37.66 -39.26 -40.05
CA ARG A 359 37.91 -40.41 -40.93
C ARG A 359 37.24 -40.24 -42.29
N GLN A 360 35.98 -39.81 -42.33
CA GLN A 360 35.24 -39.57 -43.58
C GLN A 360 35.89 -38.46 -44.42
N VAL A 361 36.33 -37.37 -43.78
CA VAL A 361 37.02 -36.26 -44.45
C VAL A 361 38.38 -36.72 -45.01
N GLU A 362 39.20 -37.40 -44.24
CA GLU A 362 40.54 -37.84 -44.67
C GLU A 362 40.46 -38.94 -45.75
N CYS A 363 39.56 -39.92 -45.59
CA CYS A 363 39.30 -40.93 -46.62
C CYS A 363 38.80 -40.29 -47.92
N ARG A 364 37.96 -39.26 -47.84
CA ARG A 364 37.50 -38.51 -49.02
C ARG A 364 38.65 -37.76 -49.70
N LYS A 365 39.50 -37.06 -48.94
CA LYS A 365 40.69 -36.38 -49.49
C LYS A 365 41.59 -37.35 -50.27
N VAL A 366 41.89 -38.51 -49.68
CA VAL A 366 42.71 -39.55 -50.35
C VAL A 366 42.00 -40.13 -51.58
N ARG A 367 40.66 -40.21 -51.57
CA ARG A 367 39.87 -40.68 -52.73
C ARG A 367 39.84 -39.68 -53.88
N GLU A 368 39.79 -38.39 -53.57
CA GLU A 368 39.72 -37.28 -54.54
C GLU A 368 41.06 -36.97 -55.21
N GLN A 369 42.19 -37.34 -54.59
CA GLN A 369 43.51 -37.24 -55.19
C GLN A 369 43.65 -38.20 -56.38
N ARG A 370 43.60 -37.64 -57.60
CA ARG A 370 43.69 -38.38 -58.87
C ARG A 370 45.11 -38.75 -59.31
N GLU A 371 46.13 -38.13 -58.71
CA GLU A 371 47.53 -38.29 -59.11
C GLU A 371 48.28 -39.41 -58.36
N LEU A 372 47.64 -40.06 -57.39
CA LEU A 372 48.26 -41.15 -56.63
C LEU A 372 48.13 -42.49 -57.35
N ASP A 373 49.24 -43.23 -57.39
CA ASP A 373 49.26 -44.62 -57.82
C ASP A 373 48.39 -45.50 -56.87
N PRO A 374 47.74 -46.57 -57.35
CA PRO A 374 46.92 -47.43 -56.50
C PRO A 374 47.65 -47.98 -55.27
N SER A 375 48.97 -48.23 -55.38
CA SER A 375 49.81 -48.69 -54.26
C SER A 375 49.99 -47.62 -53.19
N GLU A 376 50.21 -46.37 -53.61
CA GLU A 376 50.40 -45.23 -52.70
C GLU A 376 49.08 -44.87 -51.99
N ARG A 377 47.96 -44.99 -52.71
CA ARG A 377 46.63 -44.78 -52.15
C ARG A 377 46.28 -45.79 -51.06
N GLN A 378 46.66 -47.06 -51.23
CA GLN A 378 46.49 -48.09 -50.20
C GLN A 378 47.31 -47.76 -48.94
N ARG A 379 48.59 -47.41 -49.11
CA ARG A 379 49.43 -47.00 -47.96
C ARG A 379 48.88 -45.78 -47.22
N ALA A 380 48.31 -44.81 -47.94
CA ALA A 380 47.68 -43.64 -47.34
C ALA A 380 46.44 -44.01 -46.52
N LEU A 381 45.61 -44.95 -47.02
CA LEU A 381 44.46 -45.47 -46.27
C LEU A 381 44.91 -46.28 -45.04
N ASP A 382 45.94 -47.12 -45.16
CA ASP A 382 46.52 -47.85 -44.03
C ASP A 382 47.08 -46.90 -42.96
N ALA A 383 47.70 -45.80 -43.38
CA ALA A 383 48.16 -44.76 -42.46
C ALA A 383 46.99 -44.09 -41.73
N ILE A 384 45.86 -43.81 -42.39
CA ILE A 384 44.64 -43.29 -41.76
C ILE A 384 44.07 -44.32 -40.75
N LEU A 385 43.98 -45.59 -41.13
CA LEU A 385 43.52 -46.67 -40.23
C LEU A 385 44.43 -46.83 -39.01
N SER A 386 45.75 -46.72 -39.18
CA SER A 386 46.71 -46.77 -38.08
C SER A 386 46.54 -45.60 -37.10
N LYS A 387 46.11 -44.43 -37.59
CA LYS A 387 45.79 -43.26 -36.76
C LYS A 387 44.45 -43.43 -36.07
N GLU A 388 43.42 -43.90 -36.79
CA GLU A 388 42.09 -44.21 -36.22
C GLU A 388 42.18 -45.21 -35.07
N THR A 389 42.90 -46.33 -35.28
CA THR A 389 43.09 -47.35 -34.24
C THR A 389 43.80 -46.80 -33.00
N LYS A 390 44.82 -45.94 -33.17
CA LYS A 390 45.48 -45.25 -32.04
C LYS A 390 44.51 -44.31 -31.31
N LEU A 391 43.69 -43.56 -32.04
CA LEU A 391 42.70 -42.66 -31.43
C LEU A 391 41.61 -43.44 -30.69
N LEU A 392 41.11 -44.54 -31.24
CA LEU A 392 40.17 -45.44 -30.54
C LEU A 392 40.79 -45.99 -29.25
N GLN A 393 42.04 -46.46 -29.28
CA GLN A 393 42.75 -46.91 -28.08
C GLN A 393 42.89 -45.78 -27.04
N THR A 394 43.10 -44.53 -27.45
CA THR A 394 43.13 -43.40 -26.51
C THR A 394 41.75 -43.12 -25.91
N ILE A 395 40.69 -43.19 -26.71
CA ILE A 395 39.30 -43.03 -26.23
C ILE A 395 38.96 -44.14 -25.23
N ASP A 396 39.35 -45.38 -25.49
CA ASP A 396 39.13 -46.49 -24.56
C ASP A 396 39.87 -46.30 -23.23
N ARG A 397 41.11 -45.79 -23.26
CA ARG A 397 41.84 -45.42 -22.04
C ARG A 397 41.14 -44.32 -21.27
N LEU A 398 40.66 -43.28 -21.98
CA LEU A 398 39.89 -42.19 -21.36
C LEU A 398 38.60 -42.72 -20.74
N LYS A 399 37.91 -43.65 -21.40
CA LYS A 399 36.72 -44.32 -20.88
C LYS A 399 37.01 -45.08 -19.60
N LEU A 400 38.09 -45.85 -19.54
CA LEU A 400 38.51 -46.53 -18.31
C LEU A 400 38.78 -45.53 -17.18
N THR A 401 39.56 -44.47 -17.45
CA THR A 401 39.84 -43.44 -16.44
C THR A 401 38.58 -42.72 -15.96
N ALA A 402 37.64 -42.42 -16.86
CA ALA A 402 36.37 -41.80 -16.54
C ALA A 402 35.47 -42.74 -15.74
N THR A 403 35.41 -44.03 -16.08
CA THR A 403 34.64 -45.01 -15.30
C THR A 403 35.16 -45.16 -13.88
N ASP A 404 36.48 -45.15 -13.69
CA ASP A 404 37.10 -45.18 -12.37
C ASP A 404 36.85 -43.89 -11.57
N ALA A 405 36.96 -42.72 -12.22
CA ALA A 405 36.68 -41.43 -11.59
C ALA A 405 35.19 -41.30 -11.21
N ASN A 406 34.28 -41.66 -12.12
CA ASN A 406 32.84 -41.67 -11.90
C ASN A 406 32.45 -42.66 -10.81
N ARG A 407 33.11 -43.82 -10.72
CA ARG A 407 32.90 -44.78 -9.62
C ARG A 407 33.29 -44.15 -8.29
N LYS A 408 34.44 -43.48 -8.19
CA LYS A 408 34.88 -42.76 -6.98
C LYS A 408 33.90 -41.65 -6.60
N GLN A 409 33.49 -40.83 -7.55
CA GLN A 409 32.50 -39.76 -7.34
C GLN A 409 31.15 -40.32 -6.88
N ARG A 410 30.69 -41.42 -7.47
CA ARG A 410 29.44 -42.08 -7.07
C ARG A 410 29.50 -42.60 -5.64
N ILE A 411 30.61 -43.22 -5.26
CA ILE A 411 30.85 -43.65 -3.87
C ILE A 411 30.82 -42.45 -2.94
N GLU A 412 31.50 -41.35 -3.31
CA GLU A 412 31.57 -40.15 -2.48
C GLU A 412 30.20 -39.48 -2.30
N ALA A 413 29.44 -39.32 -3.39
CA ALA A 413 28.07 -38.83 -3.35
C ALA A 413 27.15 -39.74 -2.52
N MET A 414 27.33 -41.07 -2.61
CA MET A 414 26.59 -42.04 -1.82
C MET A 414 26.88 -41.90 -0.32
N LEU A 415 28.15 -41.76 0.06
CA LEU A 415 28.55 -41.56 1.45
C LEU A 415 28.01 -40.21 1.98
N GLN A 416 28.16 -39.12 1.22
CA GLN A 416 27.62 -37.81 1.58
C GLN A 416 26.10 -37.83 1.73
N PHE A 417 25.40 -38.58 0.88
CA PHE A 417 23.95 -38.75 0.98
C PHE A 417 23.52 -39.44 2.29
N MET A 418 24.29 -40.38 2.80
CA MET A 418 24.01 -41.02 4.10
C MET A 418 24.35 -40.12 5.29
N ALA A 419 25.38 -39.29 5.16
CA ALA A 419 25.84 -38.38 6.21
C ALA A 419 25.04 -37.07 6.32
N ARG A 420 24.22 -36.74 5.31
CA ARG A 420 23.47 -35.47 5.28
C ARG A 420 22.43 -35.38 6.41
N PRO A 421 22.21 -34.19 7.00
CA PRO A 421 21.14 -34.00 7.98
C PRO A 421 19.76 -34.24 7.36
N LYS A 422 18.81 -34.69 8.19
CA LYS A 422 17.41 -34.83 7.75
C LYS A 422 16.72 -33.49 7.84
N GLN A 423 15.97 -33.14 6.81
CA GLN A 423 15.18 -31.91 6.75
C GLN A 423 13.79 -32.18 7.31
N TRP A 424 13.44 -31.54 8.42
CA TRP A 424 12.13 -31.64 9.05
C TRP A 424 11.35 -30.36 8.81
N GLN A 425 10.14 -30.50 8.27
CA GLN A 425 9.21 -29.38 8.18
C GLN A 425 8.57 -29.18 9.55
N MET A 426 8.72 -27.97 10.10
CA MET A 426 8.06 -27.54 11.33
C MET A 426 6.58 -27.21 11.04
N SER A 427 5.77 -27.11 12.08
CA SER A 427 4.37 -26.65 11.99
C SER A 427 4.22 -25.29 11.30
N ASP A 428 5.26 -24.47 11.39
CA ASP A 428 5.29 -23.09 10.92
C ASP A 428 5.74 -22.98 9.45
N GLY A 429 5.88 -24.12 8.74
CA GLY A 429 6.33 -24.20 7.36
C GLY A 429 7.85 -24.08 7.16
N GLY A 430 8.61 -23.77 8.21
CA GLY A 430 10.08 -23.72 8.17
C GLY A 430 10.73 -25.11 8.07
N ILE A 431 11.81 -25.22 7.29
CA ILE A 431 12.61 -26.45 7.18
C ILE A 431 13.78 -26.36 8.17
N LYS A 432 13.87 -27.31 9.12
CA LYS A 432 15.00 -27.43 10.05
C LYS A 432 15.85 -28.65 9.73
N GLU A 433 17.17 -28.45 9.67
CA GLU A 433 18.13 -29.53 9.53
C GLU A 433 18.37 -30.20 10.88
N VAL A 434 18.14 -31.50 10.95
CA VAL A 434 18.25 -32.32 12.17
C VAL A 434 19.22 -33.46 11.93
N HIS A 435 20.27 -33.52 12.74
CA HIS A 435 21.15 -34.67 12.82
C HIS A 435 20.56 -35.72 13.76
N THR A 436 20.22 -36.88 13.20
CA THR A 436 19.85 -38.08 13.98
C THR A 436 21.12 -38.83 14.39
N PRO A 437 21.08 -39.65 15.46
CA PRO A 437 22.22 -40.50 15.83
C PRO A 437 22.70 -41.38 14.65
N PHE A 438 21.79 -41.78 13.76
CA PHE A 438 22.11 -42.54 12.56
C PHE A 438 22.89 -41.72 11.51
N THR A 439 22.48 -40.47 11.26
CA THR A 439 23.23 -39.58 10.35
C THR A 439 24.58 -39.15 10.93
N VAL A 440 24.69 -39.00 12.26
CA VAL A 440 25.97 -38.74 12.93
C VAL A 440 26.91 -39.93 12.77
N ARG A 441 26.43 -41.14 13.05
CA ARG A 441 27.20 -42.38 12.82
C ARG A 441 27.62 -42.54 11.35
N ALA A 442 26.73 -42.25 10.40
CA ALA A 442 27.07 -42.30 8.98
C ALA A 442 28.15 -41.27 8.59
N LYS A 443 28.14 -40.10 9.22
CA LYS A 443 29.19 -39.08 9.06
C LYS A 443 30.53 -39.54 9.65
N GLU A 444 30.54 -40.12 10.84
CA GLU A 444 31.75 -40.69 11.45
C GLU A 444 32.36 -41.79 10.54
N LEU A 445 31.53 -42.68 10.00
CA LEU A 445 31.97 -43.71 9.06
C LEU A 445 32.52 -43.13 7.74
N LEU A 446 31.94 -42.03 7.25
CA LEU A 446 32.44 -41.27 6.11
C LEU A 446 33.83 -40.69 6.41
N ASP A 447 34.01 -40.06 7.57
CA ASP A 447 35.26 -39.45 7.98
C ASP A 447 36.37 -40.52 8.12
N LEU A 448 36.03 -41.68 8.70
CA LEU A 448 36.91 -42.85 8.75
C LEU A 448 37.31 -43.35 7.35
N TYR A 449 36.37 -43.38 6.40
CA TYR A 449 36.66 -43.78 5.03
C TYR A 449 37.60 -42.78 4.32
N HIS A 450 37.39 -41.47 4.53
CA HIS A 450 38.31 -40.45 4.02
C HIS A 450 39.71 -40.58 4.64
N GLY A 451 39.80 -40.83 5.95
CA GLY A 451 41.05 -41.10 6.64
C GLY A 451 41.76 -42.37 6.14
N LEU A 452 41.01 -43.39 5.71
CA LEU A 452 41.61 -44.58 5.08
C LEU A 452 42.19 -44.32 3.69
N ARG A 453 41.53 -43.46 2.91
CA ARG A 453 41.89 -43.16 1.52
C ARG A 453 43.03 -42.13 1.42
N THR A 454 43.16 -41.26 2.41
CA THR A 454 44.15 -40.17 2.41
C THR A 454 45.52 -40.71 2.84
N PRO A 455 46.60 -40.44 2.09
CA PRO A 455 47.95 -40.75 2.55
C PRO A 455 48.28 -39.80 3.72
N LEU A 456 48.30 -40.34 4.94
CA LEU A 456 48.63 -39.59 6.15
C LEU A 456 50.13 -39.33 6.23
N SER A 457 50.51 -38.18 6.76
CA SER A 457 51.89 -37.68 6.74
C SER A 457 52.78 -38.39 7.76
N SER A 458 52.20 -38.78 8.90
CA SER A 458 52.88 -39.52 9.96
C SER A 458 52.40 -40.97 10.04
N VAL A 459 53.32 -41.86 10.40
CA VAL A 459 53.01 -43.27 10.70
C VAL A 459 52.14 -43.35 11.96
N ASP A 460 52.36 -42.48 12.94
CA ASP A 460 51.60 -42.48 14.20
C ASP A 460 50.14 -42.05 13.95
N GLU A 461 49.91 -41.01 13.14
CA GLU A 461 48.57 -40.61 12.69
C GLU A 461 47.84 -41.75 11.97
N ARG A 462 48.57 -42.53 11.16
CA ARG A 462 48.03 -43.69 10.46
C ARG A 462 47.67 -44.82 11.42
N LEU A 463 48.51 -45.09 12.41
CA LEU A 463 48.26 -46.11 13.43
C LEU A 463 47.06 -45.73 14.31
N ASP A 464 46.93 -44.46 14.69
CA ASP A 464 45.80 -43.96 15.46
C ASP A 464 44.48 -44.08 14.68
N MET A 465 44.48 -43.73 13.39
CA MET A 465 43.31 -43.93 12.52
C MET A 465 42.95 -45.42 12.37
N LEU A 466 43.94 -46.29 12.19
CA LEU A 466 43.73 -47.75 12.12
C LEU A 466 43.16 -48.29 13.44
N LEU A 467 43.63 -47.78 14.58
CA LEU A 467 43.11 -48.14 15.90
C LEU A 467 41.66 -47.69 16.06
N HIS A 468 41.33 -46.47 15.64
CA HIS A 468 39.97 -45.95 15.71
C HIS A 468 39.01 -46.81 14.88
N ILE A 469 39.40 -47.19 13.66
CA ILE A 469 38.61 -48.07 12.79
C ILE A 469 38.49 -49.48 13.39
N LYS A 470 39.56 -49.99 14.02
CA LYS A 470 39.51 -51.29 14.69
C LYS A 470 38.43 -51.31 15.77
N TRP A 471 38.33 -50.26 16.59
CA TRP A 471 37.30 -50.16 17.62
C TRP A 471 35.88 -50.03 17.05
N THR A 472 35.68 -49.22 16.01
CA THR A 472 34.34 -49.07 15.39
C THR A 472 33.86 -50.35 14.71
N VAL A 473 34.77 -51.12 14.12
CA VAL A 473 34.46 -52.40 13.47
C VAL A 473 34.25 -53.52 14.49
N GLN A 474 34.92 -53.46 15.65
CA GLN A 474 34.77 -54.45 16.74
C GLN A 474 33.42 -54.39 17.47
N GLU A 475 32.60 -53.38 17.21
CA GLU A 475 31.23 -53.34 17.72
C GLU A 475 30.37 -54.51 17.21
N PHE A 476 30.74 -55.13 16.08
CA PHE A 476 30.00 -56.24 15.49
C PHE A 476 30.91 -57.43 15.17
N ASP A 477 30.51 -58.62 15.61
CA ASP A 477 31.23 -59.86 15.34
C ASP A 477 30.67 -60.58 14.11
N CYS A 478 31.29 -60.39 12.94
CA CYS A 478 30.94 -61.12 11.71
C CYS A 478 32.20 -61.48 10.89
N ALA A 479 32.04 -62.28 9.83
CA ALA A 479 33.16 -62.66 8.98
C ALA A 479 33.87 -61.45 8.34
N LEU A 480 33.09 -60.45 7.91
CA LEU A 480 33.62 -59.21 7.32
C LEU A 480 34.44 -58.39 8.32
N THR A 481 33.96 -58.24 9.55
CA THR A 481 34.68 -57.46 10.58
C THR A 481 35.96 -58.16 11.03
N ARG A 482 35.97 -59.51 11.10
CA ARG A 482 37.18 -60.30 11.37
C ARG A 482 38.24 -60.12 10.28
N GLU A 483 37.86 -60.17 9.01
CA GLU A 483 38.78 -59.91 7.90
C GLU A 483 39.32 -58.47 7.92
N LEU A 484 38.47 -57.49 8.24
CA LEU A 484 38.88 -56.09 8.41
C LEU A 484 39.92 -55.94 9.53
N VAL A 485 39.66 -56.52 10.71
CA VAL A 485 40.58 -56.47 11.85
C VAL A 485 41.90 -57.14 11.53
N GLU A 486 41.89 -58.30 10.87
CA GLU A 486 43.13 -58.99 10.46
C GLU A 486 43.96 -58.14 9.48
N LEU A 487 43.31 -57.48 8.52
CA LEU A 487 43.99 -56.59 7.58
C LEU A 487 44.54 -55.33 8.26
N ILE A 488 43.81 -54.77 9.22
CA ILE A 488 44.25 -53.62 10.02
C ILE A 488 45.49 -54.00 10.84
N ASP A 489 45.46 -55.14 11.54
CA ASP A 489 46.58 -55.62 12.35
C ASP A 489 47.80 -55.92 11.48
N ARG A 490 47.59 -56.46 10.28
CA ARG A 490 48.65 -56.69 9.30
C ARG A 490 49.23 -55.38 8.74
N GLU A 491 48.42 -54.35 8.51
CA GLU A 491 48.92 -53.02 8.13
C GLU A 491 49.73 -52.40 9.25
N ALA A 492 49.22 -52.43 10.48
CA ALA A 492 49.88 -51.88 11.66
C ALA A 492 51.24 -52.55 11.93
N ASP A 493 51.32 -53.88 11.83
CA ASP A 493 52.59 -54.62 11.99
C ASP A 493 53.59 -54.31 10.87
N MET A 494 53.13 -54.12 9.63
CA MET A 494 54.03 -53.72 8.54
C MET A 494 54.50 -52.27 8.65
N LEU A 495 53.67 -51.38 9.18
CA LEU A 495 54.04 -49.98 9.45
C LEU A 495 55.02 -49.88 10.61
N SER A 496 54.79 -50.59 11.72
CA SER A 496 55.70 -50.61 12.87
C SER A 496 57.09 -51.18 12.52
N ARG A 497 57.15 -52.09 11.55
CA ARG A 497 58.41 -52.62 10.96
C ARG A 497 59.05 -51.71 9.91
N GLY A 498 58.48 -50.54 9.63
CA GLY A 498 59.05 -49.55 8.69
C GLY A 498 59.00 -49.96 7.22
N ARG A 499 57.99 -50.74 6.79
CA ARG A 499 57.84 -51.10 5.37
C ARG A 499 57.47 -49.86 4.53
N LYS A 500 58.00 -49.80 3.30
CA LYS A 500 57.71 -48.72 2.35
C LYS A 500 56.24 -48.73 1.94
N GLU A 501 55.62 -47.55 1.87
CA GLU A 501 54.19 -47.39 1.56
C GLU A 501 53.77 -48.03 0.23
N LYS A 502 54.64 -48.01 -0.79
CA LYS A 502 54.39 -48.64 -2.11
C LYS A 502 54.07 -50.14 -1.99
N SER A 503 54.63 -50.82 -0.98
CA SER A 503 54.35 -52.24 -0.73
C SER A 503 52.97 -52.48 -0.08
N LEU A 504 52.39 -51.43 0.52
CA LEU A 504 51.11 -51.47 1.23
C LEU A 504 49.92 -51.10 0.34
N GLU A 505 50.14 -50.62 -0.88
CA GLU A 505 49.06 -50.14 -1.78
C GLU A 505 47.96 -51.19 -2.01
N GLY A 506 48.34 -52.45 -2.25
CA GLY A 506 47.38 -53.54 -2.45
C GLY A 506 46.57 -53.85 -1.19
N LEU A 507 47.23 -53.82 -0.02
CA LEU A 507 46.56 -54.02 1.27
C LEU A 507 45.60 -52.87 1.55
N ARG A 508 46.07 -51.61 1.44
CA ARG A 508 45.26 -50.41 1.66
C ARG A 508 44.03 -50.39 0.76
N LYS A 509 44.16 -50.73 -0.53
CA LYS A 509 43.02 -50.86 -1.47
C LYS A 509 42.02 -51.94 -1.04
N ARG A 510 42.50 -53.09 -0.56
CA ARG A 510 41.62 -54.16 -0.06
C ARG A 510 40.88 -53.71 1.19
N LEU A 511 41.59 -53.09 2.14
CA LEU A 511 41.03 -52.57 3.38
C LEU A 511 39.99 -51.48 3.11
N THR A 512 40.27 -50.51 2.24
CA THR A 512 39.29 -49.47 1.86
C THR A 512 38.04 -50.06 1.21
N ASN A 513 38.18 -51.08 0.36
CA ASN A 513 37.04 -51.72 -0.30
C ASN A 513 36.19 -52.54 0.68
N LEU A 514 36.82 -53.27 1.60
CA LEU A 514 36.10 -54.02 2.64
C LEU A 514 35.42 -53.09 3.64
N PHE A 515 36.06 -51.97 3.99
CA PHE A 515 35.45 -50.96 4.84
C PHE A 515 34.26 -50.29 4.14
N LEU A 516 34.35 -50.04 2.84
CA LEU A 516 33.21 -49.56 2.05
C LEU A 516 32.05 -50.56 2.06
N GLN A 517 32.32 -51.87 1.93
CA GLN A 517 31.30 -52.90 2.05
C GLN A 517 30.64 -52.90 3.44
N PHE A 518 31.42 -52.66 4.50
CA PHE A 518 30.91 -52.49 5.87
C PHE A 518 29.98 -51.27 6.00
N ILE A 519 30.28 -50.15 5.34
CA ILE A 519 29.41 -48.96 5.35
C ILE A 519 28.12 -49.19 4.54
N GLU A 520 28.17 -49.97 3.46
CA GLU A 520 27.02 -50.28 2.59
C GLU A 520 26.02 -51.27 3.22
N THR A 521 26.45 -52.03 4.24
CA THR A 521 25.58 -52.99 4.93
C THR A 521 24.66 -52.30 5.95
N PRO A 522 23.32 -52.49 5.85
CA PRO A 522 22.36 -51.78 6.68
C PRO A 522 22.39 -52.15 8.16
N GLU A 523 22.93 -53.33 8.49
CA GLU A 523 23.10 -53.79 9.88
C GLU A 523 24.09 -52.92 10.66
N PHE A 524 25.13 -52.41 9.99
CA PHE A 524 26.17 -51.58 10.62
C PHE A 524 25.94 -50.08 10.41
N ASN A 525 25.28 -49.72 9.31
CA ASN A 525 24.86 -48.36 8.98
C ASN A 525 23.38 -48.32 8.58
N PRO A 526 22.47 -47.95 9.49
CA PRO A 526 21.03 -47.94 9.19
C PRO A 526 20.62 -46.99 8.07
N GLU A 527 21.37 -45.90 7.81
CA GLU A 527 21.08 -45.01 6.67
C GLU A 527 21.41 -45.66 5.31
N ALA A 528 22.19 -46.75 5.28
CA ALA A 528 22.41 -47.51 4.05
C ALA A 528 21.15 -48.22 3.55
N ALA A 529 20.16 -48.47 4.43
CA ALA A 529 18.86 -48.98 4.01
C ALA A 529 18.11 -47.98 3.10
N ALA A 530 18.23 -46.68 3.38
CA ALA A 530 17.59 -45.63 2.58
C ALA A 530 18.09 -45.61 1.13
N LEU A 531 19.36 -45.97 0.90
CA LEU A 531 19.92 -46.11 -0.46
C LEU A 531 19.37 -47.32 -1.22
N LYS A 532 19.05 -48.42 -0.53
CA LYS A 532 18.42 -49.60 -1.17
C LYS A 532 16.99 -49.29 -1.61
N HIS A 533 16.23 -48.57 -0.78
CA HIS A 533 14.88 -48.12 -1.12
C HIS A 533 14.85 -47.06 -2.23
N ALA A 534 15.88 -46.22 -2.34
CA ALA A 534 15.99 -45.23 -3.43
C ALA A 534 16.41 -45.83 -4.79
N ARG A 535 16.89 -47.09 -4.81
CA ARG A 535 17.33 -47.80 -6.02
C ARG A 535 16.31 -48.83 -6.55
N ALA A 536 15.32 -49.20 -5.74
CA ALA A 536 14.17 -50.01 -6.15
C ALA A 536 13.08 -49.08 -6.68
#